data_AF-A0A918IXT3-F1
#
_entry.id   AF-A0A918IXT3-F1
#
_cell.length_a   1.000
_cell.length_b   1.000
_cell.length_c   1.000
_cell.angle_alpha   90.00
_cell.angle_beta   90.00
_cell.angle_gamma   90.00
#
_symmetry.space_group_name_H-M   'P 1'
#
loop_
_entity.id
_entity.type
_entity.pdbx_description
1 polymer ?
#
loop_
_entity_poly.entity_id
_entity_poly.type
_entity_poly.pdbx_seq_one_letter_code
_entity_poly.pdbx_strand_id
1 'polypeptide(L)'
;MVRVAGVPSTGNWVGVRRDCPAGTGRGNPVRTAGPSAQSNAATGAKIALRSPCFLSRAGAGLKCCVEFECPKTPRKPACEEGAFALPAALMAKLYFHYSTMNAGKSTALLQASHNYREGGMHTYLMTANVDRRAGQGRIASRIGIGEDADTFTPEDDMQTKIATRLAQGPVACVFIDEAQFLTKAQVWQLARAVDDLGVPVMCYGLRVDFQGNLFPGSAALLAWADEMREVRTICHCGKKATMVIRRGPDGQALRDGEQVQIGGNETYVSLCRRHWRAAVGD
;
A
#
# COMPACT_ATOMS: atom_id res chain seq x y z
N MET A 1 -41.44 -4.90 -38.43
CA MET A 1 -41.30 -5.82 -37.27
C MET A 1 -39.89 -5.64 -36.75
N VAL A 2 -39.59 -5.16 -35.54
CA VAL A 2 -40.34 -4.95 -34.29
C VAL A 2 -39.91 -3.60 -33.71
N ARG A 3 -40.90 -2.88 -33.15
CA ARG A 3 -40.83 -1.58 -32.47
C ARG A 3 -40.28 -1.73 -31.03
N VAL A 4 -39.36 -0.86 -30.61
CA VAL A 4 -39.54 0.30 -29.69
C VAL A 4 -40.02 -0.01 -28.26
N ALA A 5 -39.20 0.34 -27.26
CA ALA A 5 -39.49 1.29 -26.16
C ALA A 5 -38.27 1.25 -25.21
N GLY A 6 -37.64 2.34 -24.77
CA GLY A 6 -38.09 3.70 -24.51
C GLY A 6 -37.63 4.04 -23.09
N VAL A 7 -36.54 4.77 -22.93
CA VAL A 7 -36.10 5.32 -21.64
C VAL A 7 -36.31 6.83 -21.69
N PRO A 8 -37.13 7.40 -20.79
CA PRO A 8 -37.06 8.82 -20.50
C PRO A 8 -36.56 9.09 -19.07
N SER A 9 -35.56 9.97 -19.02
CA SER A 9 -35.43 11.16 -18.17
C SER A 9 -35.63 11.08 -16.64
N THR A 10 -34.60 11.58 -15.95
CA THR A 10 -34.64 12.51 -14.79
C THR A 10 -35.46 12.14 -13.56
N GLY A 11 -34.79 11.96 -12.42
CA GLY A 11 -35.49 11.97 -11.12
C GLY A 11 -34.58 11.73 -9.90
N ASN A 12 -34.33 12.81 -9.16
CA ASN A 12 -34.13 12.92 -7.71
C ASN A 12 -33.28 11.89 -6.95
N TRP A 13 -32.14 12.39 -6.44
CA TRP A 13 -31.51 11.89 -5.23
C TRP A 13 -32.41 12.18 -4.02
N VAL A 14 -33.14 11.18 -3.55
CA VAL A 14 -33.81 11.21 -2.24
C VAL A 14 -32.93 10.51 -1.23
N GLY A 15 -32.40 11.28 -0.28
CA GLY A 15 -31.65 10.76 0.86
C GLY A 15 -32.56 9.95 1.79
N VAL A 16 -32.20 8.70 2.05
CA VAL A 16 -32.88 7.86 3.04
C VAL A 16 -32.05 7.86 4.32
N ARG A 17 -32.62 8.49 5.36
CA ARG A 17 -32.13 8.44 6.74
C ARG A 17 -32.39 7.04 7.33
N ARG A 18 -31.47 6.59 8.18
CA ARG A 18 -31.61 5.39 9.01
C ARG A 18 -32.56 5.67 10.16
N ASP A 19 -33.59 4.85 10.30
CA ASP A 19 -34.35 4.71 11.55
C ASP A 19 -33.94 3.39 12.25
N CYS A 20 -33.66 3.51 13.54
CA CYS A 20 -33.31 2.41 14.45
C CYS A 20 -34.54 2.14 15.33
N PRO A 21 -35.12 0.92 15.36
CA PRO A 21 -36.26 0.66 16.23
C PRO A 21 -35.82 0.32 17.66
N ALA A 22 -36.44 1.04 18.61
CA ALA A 22 -36.42 0.80 20.04
C ALA A 22 -37.03 -0.57 20.42
N GLY A 23 -36.56 -1.12 21.54
CA GLY A 23 -36.79 -2.50 21.95
C GLY A 23 -38.15 -2.82 22.59
N THR A 24 -38.32 -4.10 22.88
CA THR A 24 -39.27 -4.62 23.88
C THR A 24 -38.50 -5.58 24.80
N GLY A 25 -38.59 -5.32 26.09
CA GLY A 25 -37.84 -6.04 27.12
C GLY A 25 -38.47 -7.35 27.55
N ARG A 26 -37.70 -8.12 28.35
CA ARG A 26 -38.21 -9.04 29.38
C ARG A 26 -37.07 -9.43 30.34
N GLY A 27 -37.29 -9.16 31.63
CA GLY A 27 -36.98 -10.06 32.74
C GLY A 27 -35.55 -10.16 33.28
N ASN A 28 -35.30 -9.49 34.40
CA ASN A 28 -34.24 -9.80 35.37
C ASN A 28 -34.66 -11.03 36.24
N PRO A 29 -33.74 -11.75 36.92
CA PRO A 29 -33.39 -11.31 38.27
C PRO A 29 -31.90 -11.53 38.69
N VAL A 30 -31.34 -10.46 39.26
CA VAL A 30 -30.59 -10.33 40.51
C VAL A 30 -29.84 -11.57 41.04
N ARG A 31 -28.50 -11.45 41.12
CA ARG A 31 -27.71 -11.93 42.27
C ARG A 31 -26.68 -10.88 42.69
N THR A 32 -26.69 -10.63 43.99
CA THR A 32 -25.88 -9.69 44.77
C THR A 32 -24.59 -10.34 45.26
N ALA A 33 -23.49 -9.60 45.21
CA ALA A 33 -22.38 -9.66 46.19
C ALA A 33 -21.51 -8.41 45.97
N GLY A 34 -21.55 -7.49 46.94
CA GLY A 34 -20.83 -6.21 46.89
C GLY A 34 -19.34 -6.34 47.24
N PRO A 35 -18.52 -5.33 46.89
CA PRO A 35 -17.13 -5.23 47.32
C PRO A 35 -17.01 -4.43 48.61
N SER A 36 -16.10 -4.85 49.49
CA SER A 36 -15.69 -4.12 50.68
C SER A 36 -14.85 -2.90 50.32
N ALA A 37 -15.27 -1.74 50.82
CA ALA A 37 -14.56 -0.48 50.77
C ALA A 37 -13.36 -0.47 51.73
N GLN A 38 -12.24 0.10 51.30
CA GLN A 38 -11.37 0.89 52.17
C GLN A 38 -10.89 2.15 51.44
N SER A 39 -11.08 3.25 52.14
CA SER A 39 -10.78 4.64 51.85
C SER A 39 -9.28 4.94 51.92
N ASN A 40 -8.81 5.89 51.11
CA ASN A 40 -8.15 7.09 51.62
C ASN A 40 -8.01 8.17 50.53
N ALA A 41 -7.93 9.40 51.03
CA ALA A 41 -8.39 10.64 50.43
C ALA A 41 -7.33 11.45 49.65
N ALA A 42 -7.85 12.48 48.95
CA ALA A 42 -7.21 13.71 48.48
C ALA A 42 -6.18 13.54 47.34
N THR A 43 -6.24 14.26 46.20
CA THR A 43 -6.45 15.70 46.01
C THR A 43 -6.76 15.87 44.50
N GLY A 44 -7.89 16.40 44.06
CA GLY A 44 -8.09 17.83 43.80
C GLY A 44 -7.58 18.28 42.42
N ALA A 45 -8.41 18.18 41.36
CA ALA A 45 -8.39 19.09 40.21
C ALA A 45 -9.63 18.86 39.33
N LYS A 46 -10.59 19.79 39.38
CA LYS A 46 -11.74 19.88 38.48
C LYS A 46 -11.27 20.50 37.16
N ILE A 47 -11.53 19.86 36.03
CA ILE A 47 -11.57 20.53 34.72
C ILE A 47 -12.95 20.31 34.11
N ALA A 48 -13.68 21.41 34.00
CA ALA A 48 -15.02 21.47 33.48
C ALA A 48 -15.02 21.34 31.95
N LEU A 49 -15.75 20.36 31.44
CA LEU A 49 -16.15 20.25 30.04
C LEU A 49 -17.30 21.23 29.78
N ARG A 50 -17.08 22.24 28.92
CA ARG A 50 -18.15 22.99 28.26
C ARG A 50 -17.78 23.31 26.82
N SER A 51 -18.46 22.63 25.90
CA SER A 51 -18.96 23.13 24.61
C SER A 51 -20.49 23.01 24.71
N PRO A 52 -21.33 23.79 24.00
CA PRO A 52 -21.12 24.26 22.62
C PRO A 52 -21.52 25.73 22.38
N CYS A 53 -21.07 26.34 21.27
CA CYS A 53 -21.63 27.60 20.81
C CYS A 53 -22.17 27.49 19.38
N PHE A 54 -23.38 28.02 19.26
CA PHE A 54 -24.34 27.96 18.18
C PHE A 54 -23.86 28.60 16.87
N LEU A 55 -24.29 28.01 15.74
CA LEU A 55 -24.50 28.73 14.50
C LEU A 55 -25.67 29.72 14.66
N SER A 56 -25.48 30.98 14.28
CA SER A 56 -26.58 31.85 13.85
C SER A 56 -26.23 32.59 12.56
N ARG A 57 -27.24 32.67 11.70
CA ARG A 57 -27.24 33.17 10.32
C ARG A 57 -26.96 34.67 10.18
N ALA A 58 -26.30 34.98 9.06
CA ALA A 58 -26.51 36.05 8.08
C ALA A 58 -27.23 37.36 8.49
N GLY A 59 -26.59 38.49 8.19
CA GLY A 59 -27.26 39.79 8.05
C GLY A 59 -26.31 40.97 7.85
N ALA A 60 -26.27 41.47 6.61
CA ALA A 60 -26.05 42.87 6.21
C ALA A 60 -24.80 43.64 6.68
N GLY A 61 -23.89 43.83 5.72
CA GLY A 61 -23.22 45.08 5.37
C GLY A 61 -22.81 46.07 6.46
N LEU A 62 -21.51 46.12 6.75
CA LEU A 62 -20.84 47.38 7.04
C LEU A 62 -19.48 47.40 6.32
N LYS A 63 -19.32 48.40 5.45
CA LYS A 63 -18.02 48.86 4.96
C LYS A 63 -17.17 49.23 6.16
N CYS A 64 -16.02 48.59 6.31
CA CYS A 64 -14.91 49.17 7.06
C CYS A 64 -13.76 49.32 6.06
N CYS A 65 -13.69 50.52 5.48
CA CYS A 65 -12.45 51.03 4.93
C CYS A 65 -11.45 51.08 6.08
N VAL A 66 -10.43 50.25 6.03
CA VAL A 66 -9.21 50.50 6.79
C VAL A 66 -8.15 50.77 5.74
N GLU A 67 -8.05 52.04 5.36
CA GLU A 67 -6.87 52.61 4.72
C GLU A 67 -5.71 52.42 5.70
N PHE A 68 -4.84 51.46 5.42
CA PHE A 68 -3.49 51.48 5.94
C PHE A 68 -2.60 52.09 4.86
N GLU A 69 -2.32 53.37 5.01
CA GLU A 69 -1.22 54.04 4.33
C GLU A 69 0.09 53.33 4.71
N CYS A 70 0.66 52.59 3.76
CA CYS A 70 1.99 52.02 3.88
C CYS A 70 3.03 53.09 3.46
N PRO A 71 3.99 53.47 4.33
CA PRO A 71 4.94 54.53 4.03
C PRO A 71 5.90 54.12 2.90
N LYS A 72 5.99 54.99 1.90
CA LYS A 72 6.88 54.92 0.74
C LYS A 72 8.34 54.70 1.15
N THR A 73 8.93 53.58 0.73
CA THR A 73 10.40 53.38 0.55
C THR A 73 10.63 52.36 -0.60
N PRO A 74 11.83 52.35 -1.22
CA PRO A 74 11.97 52.49 -2.67
C PRO A 74 11.80 51.19 -3.46
N ARG A 75 11.50 51.36 -4.76
CA ARG A 75 11.46 50.32 -5.79
C ARG A 75 12.69 49.41 -5.69
N LYS A 76 12.48 48.13 -5.36
CA LYS A 76 13.47 47.09 -5.65
C LYS A 76 13.47 46.80 -7.16
N PRO A 77 14.64 46.54 -7.76
CA PRO A 77 14.76 46.25 -9.17
C PRO A 77 14.06 44.93 -9.51
N ALA A 78 13.63 44.81 -10.77
CA ALA A 78 13.17 43.57 -11.34
C ALA A 78 14.25 42.49 -11.16
N CYS A 79 14.04 41.59 -10.21
CA CYS A 79 14.81 40.35 -10.12
C CYS A 79 14.12 39.35 -11.03
N GLU A 80 14.72 39.24 -12.21
CA GLU A 80 14.81 38.12 -13.14
C GLU A 80 14.02 36.85 -12.76
N GLU A 81 13.38 36.27 -13.77
CA GLU A 81 12.81 34.92 -13.79
C GLU A 81 13.89 33.86 -13.47
N GLY A 82 14.29 33.81 -12.21
CA GLY A 82 15.05 32.71 -11.65
C GLY A 82 14.10 31.54 -11.56
N ALA A 83 14.29 30.56 -12.45
CA ALA A 83 13.73 29.23 -12.32
C ALA A 83 13.82 28.82 -10.84
N PHE A 84 12.65 28.67 -10.21
CA PHE A 84 12.53 28.21 -8.85
C PHE A 84 13.16 26.81 -8.81
N ALA A 85 14.43 26.75 -8.42
CA ALA A 85 15.10 25.49 -8.17
C ALA A 85 14.22 24.76 -7.15
N LEU A 86 13.68 23.61 -7.54
CA LEU A 86 12.91 22.76 -6.64
C LEU A 86 13.75 22.59 -5.36
N PRO A 87 13.26 23.05 -4.19
CA PRO A 87 14.03 23.00 -2.96
C PRO A 87 14.28 21.53 -2.65
N ALA A 88 15.55 21.19 -2.35
CA ALA A 88 16.03 19.90 -1.87
C ALA A 88 15.14 18.71 -2.27
N ALA A 89 15.47 18.10 -3.43
CA ALA A 89 14.91 16.84 -3.90
C ALA A 89 14.24 16.05 -2.77
N LEU A 90 12.92 15.83 -2.85
CA LEU A 90 12.31 14.75 -2.09
C LEU A 90 13.17 13.53 -2.38
N MET A 91 14.01 13.13 -1.43
CA MET A 91 14.98 12.07 -1.66
C MET A 91 14.17 10.86 -2.12
N ALA A 92 14.48 10.40 -3.33
CA ALA A 92 13.93 9.15 -3.81
C ALA A 92 14.26 8.08 -2.77
N LYS A 93 13.35 7.12 -2.61
CA LYS A 93 13.48 6.06 -1.62
C LYS A 93 13.34 4.71 -2.30
N LEU A 94 14.03 3.73 -1.75
CA LEU A 94 13.84 2.32 -2.04
C LEU A 94 12.79 1.75 -1.09
N TYR A 95 11.65 1.33 -1.64
CA TYR A 95 10.55 0.74 -0.88
C TYR A 95 10.52 -0.77 -1.05
N PHE A 96 10.33 -1.50 0.05
CA PHE A 96 10.06 -2.94 0.00
C PHE A 96 8.67 -3.29 0.55
N HIS A 97 7.78 -3.64 -0.37
CA HIS A 97 6.45 -4.18 -0.12
C HIS A 97 6.51 -5.71 -0.06
N TYR A 98 6.66 -6.25 1.13
CA TYR A 98 6.82 -7.69 1.33
C TYR A 98 5.54 -8.36 1.82
N SER A 99 5.38 -9.64 1.48
CA SER A 99 4.26 -10.45 1.95
C SER A 99 4.52 -11.95 1.84
N THR A 100 3.61 -12.77 2.36
CA THR A 100 3.41 -14.15 1.90
C THR A 100 2.62 -14.19 0.57
N MET A 101 2.51 -15.36 -0.05
CA MET A 101 1.73 -15.55 -1.28
C MET A 101 0.24 -15.21 -1.07
N ASN A 102 -0.43 -14.79 -2.14
CA ASN A 102 -1.87 -14.48 -2.13
C ASN A 102 -2.31 -13.29 -1.25
N ALA A 103 -1.47 -12.27 -1.09
CA ALA A 103 -1.86 -11.04 -0.38
C ALA A 103 -2.22 -9.87 -1.31
N GLY A 104 -2.26 -10.09 -2.62
CA GLY A 104 -2.55 -9.03 -3.59
C GLY A 104 -1.38 -8.08 -3.85
N LYS A 105 -0.13 -8.57 -3.83
CA LYS A 105 1.07 -7.74 -4.13
C LYS A 105 0.97 -7.06 -5.50
N SER A 106 0.76 -7.85 -6.56
CA SER A 106 0.63 -7.33 -7.93
C SER A 106 -0.59 -6.43 -8.09
N THR A 107 -1.69 -6.68 -7.34
CA THR A 107 -2.83 -5.75 -7.30
C THR A 107 -2.43 -4.40 -6.72
N ALA A 108 -1.74 -4.39 -5.58
CA ALA A 108 -1.31 -3.15 -4.93
C ALA A 108 -0.31 -2.38 -5.80
N LEU A 109 0.59 -3.08 -6.49
CA LEU A 109 1.52 -2.51 -7.46
C LEU A 109 0.78 -1.84 -8.62
N LEU A 110 -0.12 -2.57 -9.29
CA LEU A 110 -0.87 -2.05 -10.43
C LEU A 110 -1.79 -0.89 -10.03
N GLN A 111 -2.41 -0.97 -8.86
CA GLN A 111 -3.23 0.13 -8.32
C GLN A 111 -2.38 1.38 -8.05
N ALA A 112 -1.20 1.22 -7.43
CA ALA A 112 -0.29 2.34 -7.21
C ALA A 112 0.15 2.96 -8.55
N SER A 113 0.53 2.13 -9.51
CA SER A 113 0.95 2.57 -10.83
C SER A 113 -0.17 3.31 -11.59
N HIS A 114 -1.41 2.81 -11.51
CA HIS A 114 -2.58 3.48 -12.06
C HIS A 114 -2.77 4.87 -11.45
N ASN A 115 -2.62 5.03 -10.14
CA ASN A 115 -2.76 6.33 -9.48
C ASN A 115 -1.73 7.36 -9.96
N TYR A 116 -0.50 6.94 -10.28
CA TYR A 116 0.49 7.84 -10.88
C TYR A 116 0.04 8.33 -12.24
N ARG A 117 -0.51 7.43 -13.07
CA ARG A 117 -0.96 7.76 -14.43
C ARG A 117 -2.20 8.63 -14.47
N GLU A 118 -3.14 8.43 -13.55
CA GLU A 118 -4.28 9.34 -13.37
C GLU A 118 -3.82 10.76 -13.01
N GLY A 119 -2.67 10.88 -12.33
CA GLY A 119 -2.01 12.16 -12.08
C GLY A 119 -1.18 12.70 -13.24
N GLY A 120 -1.24 12.09 -14.43
CA GLY A 120 -0.46 12.48 -15.61
C GLY A 120 1.02 12.10 -15.55
N MET A 121 1.43 11.23 -14.62
CA MET A 121 2.82 10.79 -14.48
C MET A 121 3.05 9.43 -15.13
N HIS A 122 4.27 9.22 -15.63
CA HIS A 122 4.68 7.94 -16.22
C HIS A 122 5.37 7.04 -15.19
N THR A 123 5.13 5.73 -15.33
CA THR A 123 5.66 4.69 -14.46
C THR A 123 6.45 3.68 -15.28
N TYR A 124 7.47 3.06 -14.69
CA TYR A 124 8.19 1.95 -15.32
C TYR A 124 7.91 0.65 -14.55
N LEU A 125 7.35 -0.34 -15.24
CA LEU A 125 7.01 -1.64 -14.67
C LEU A 125 8.04 -2.69 -15.09
N MET A 126 8.52 -3.46 -14.12
CA MET A 126 9.43 -4.59 -14.33
C MET A 126 8.96 -5.84 -13.57
N THR A 127 9.18 -7.02 -14.14
CA THR A 127 8.97 -8.32 -13.49
C THR A 127 10.13 -9.28 -13.78
N ALA A 128 10.27 -10.35 -13.00
CA ALA A 128 11.31 -11.34 -13.25
C ALA A 128 11.01 -12.12 -14.54
N ASN A 129 11.99 -12.32 -15.43
CA ASN A 129 11.80 -13.09 -16.67
C ASN A 129 11.38 -14.55 -16.43
N VAL A 130 11.72 -15.08 -15.25
CA VAL A 130 11.29 -16.41 -14.82
C VAL A 130 9.77 -16.46 -14.53
N ASP A 131 9.15 -15.32 -14.17
CA ASP A 131 7.71 -15.26 -13.97
C ASP A 131 6.96 -15.20 -15.31
N ARG A 132 6.41 -16.35 -15.70
CA ARG A 132 5.59 -16.49 -16.91
C ARG A 132 4.11 -16.75 -16.61
N ARG A 133 3.67 -16.55 -15.36
CA ARG A 133 2.30 -16.86 -14.92
C ARG A 133 1.23 -16.07 -15.67
N ALA A 134 1.58 -14.88 -16.15
CA ALA A 134 0.69 -13.97 -16.87
C ALA A 134 1.01 -13.86 -18.38
N GLY A 135 1.90 -14.71 -18.89
CA GLY A 135 2.61 -14.47 -20.15
C GLY A 135 3.97 -13.82 -19.93
N GLN A 136 4.78 -13.76 -20.99
CA GLN A 136 6.11 -13.16 -20.92
C GLN A 136 6.01 -11.64 -20.91
N GLY A 137 6.70 -10.96 -19.98
CA GLY A 137 6.72 -9.49 -19.91
C GLY A 137 5.39 -8.87 -19.48
N ARG A 138 4.67 -9.50 -18.54
CA ARG A 138 3.39 -8.99 -18.05
C ARG A 138 3.24 -9.18 -16.56
N ILE A 139 2.80 -8.13 -15.87
CA ILE A 139 2.36 -8.21 -14.47
C ILE A 139 0.86 -8.38 -14.48
N ALA A 140 0.35 -9.46 -13.89
CA ALA A 140 -1.09 -9.65 -13.72
C ALA A 140 -1.45 -10.03 -12.29
N SER A 141 -2.59 -9.51 -11.86
CA SER A 141 -3.18 -9.82 -10.56
C SER A 141 -4.24 -10.90 -10.67
N ARG A 142 -4.57 -11.51 -9.52
CA ARG A 142 -5.63 -12.52 -9.41
C ARG A 142 -7.04 -11.96 -9.56
N ILE A 143 -7.21 -10.63 -9.48
CA ILE A 143 -8.51 -9.97 -9.62
C ILE A 143 -8.78 -9.51 -11.07
N GLY A 144 -7.95 -9.93 -12.03
CA GLY A 144 -8.19 -9.72 -13.46
C GLY A 144 -7.59 -8.45 -14.05
N ILE A 145 -6.90 -7.62 -13.26
CA ILE A 145 -6.11 -6.50 -13.81
C ILE A 145 -4.69 -6.95 -14.15
N GLY A 146 -4.12 -6.42 -15.23
CA GLY A 146 -2.74 -6.69 -15.63
C GLY A 146 -2.25 -5.73 -16.69
N GLU A 147 -0.93 -5.56 -16.74
CA GLU A 147 -0.24 -4.61 -17.61
C GLU A 147 1.09 -5.17 -18.11
N ASP A 148 1.52 -4.67 -19.26
CA ASP A 148 2.81 -5.05 -19.83
C ASP A 148 3.95 -4.46 -19.01
N ALA A 149 5.01 -5.24 -18.86
CA ALA A 149 6.16 -4.91 -18.03
C ALA A 149 7.42 -5.40 -18.72
N ASP A 150 8.51 -4.66 -18.54
CA ASP A 150 9.82 -5.13 -18.95
C ASP A 150 10.27 -6.27 -18.02
N THR A 151 11.22 -7.08 -18.46
CA THR A 151 11.72 -8.21 -17.66
C THR A 151 13.14 -7.97 -17.19
N PHE A 152 13.49 -8.52 -16.02
CA PHE A 152 14.87 -8.65 -15.57
C PHE A 152 15.31 -10.11 -15.42
N THR A 153 16.57 -10.39 -15.69
CA THR A 153 17.27 -11.64 -15.40
C THR A 153 18.34 -11.42 -14.33
N PRO A 154 18.91 -12.47 -13.71
CA PRO A 154 19.98 -12.31 -12.71
C PRO A 154 21.25 -11.61 -13.23
N GLU A 155 21.44 -11.59 -14.55
CA GLU A 155 22.61 -10.99 -15.23
C GLU A 155 22.42 -9.51 -15.58
N ASP A 156 21.18 -9.00 -15.51
CA ASP A 156 20.90 -7.60 -15.83
C ASP A 156 21.48 -6.65 -14.78
N ASP A 157 22.04 -5.53 -15.26
CA ASP A 157 22.39 -4.38 -14.42
C ASP A 157 21.18 -3.46 -14.27
N MET A 158 20.59 -3.46 -13.07
CA MET A 158 19.34 -2.75 -12.83
C MET A 158 19.49 -1.23 -12.91
N GLN A 159 20.64 -0.69 -12.51
CA GLN A 159 20.91 0.74 -12.58
C GLN A 159 20.93 1.21 -14.04
N THR A 160 21.66 0.49 -14.89
CA THR A 160 21.79 0.77 -16.32
C THR A 160 20.46 0.65 -17.04
N LYS A 161 19.66 -0.37 -16.69
CA LYS A 161 18.31 -0.57 -17.25
C LYS A 161 17.39 0.61 -16.92
N ILE A 162 17.38 1.06 -15.65
CA ILE A 162 16.59 2.23 -15.22
C ILE A 162 17.08 3.51 -15.91
N ALA A 163 18.40 3.74 -15.95
CA ALA A 163 18.99 4.91 -16.60
C ALA A 163 18.64 4.98 -18.10
N THR A 164 18.70 3.84 -18.80
CA THR A 164 18.32 3.73 -20.22
C THR A 164 16.84 4.07 -20.42
N ARG A 165 15.95 3.60 -19.53
CA ARG A 165 14.53 3.95 -19.61
C ARG A 165 14.28 5.44 -19.33
N LEU A 166 14.99 6.04 -18.37
CA LEU A 166 14.89 7.47 -18.07
C LEU A 166 15.34 8.34 -19.23
N ALA A 167 16.34 7.91 -20.00
CA ALA A 167 16.80 8.62 -21.19
C ALA A 167 15.74 8.72 -22.31
N GLN A 168 14.73 7.86 -22.29
CA GLN A 168 13.63 7.86 -23.27
C GLN A 168 12.47 8.79 -22.88
N GLY A 169 12.47 9.32 -21.65
CA GLY A 169 11.44 10.21 -21.15
C GLY A 169 11.23 10.07 -19.64
N PRO A 170 10.50 11.03 -19.02
CA PRO A 170 10.34 11.10 -17.58
C PRO A 170 9.66 9.83 -17.03
N VAL A 171 10.14 9.37 -15.87
CA VAL A 171 9.51 8.30 -15.08
C VAL A 171 9.43 8.79 -13.64
N ALA A 172 8.23 8.86 -13.09
CA ALA A 172 8.00 9.32 -11.73
C ALA A 172 8.23 8.22 -10.69
N CYS A 173 8.10 6.95 -11.08
CA CYS A 173 8.33 5.81 -10.19
C CYS A 173 8.63 4.53 -10.98
N VAL A 174 9.57 3.74 -10.45
CA VAL A 174 9.87 2.39 -10.93
C VAL A 174 9.18 1.37 -10.02
N PHE A 175 8.49 0.41 -10.61
CA PHE A 175 7.81 -0.68 -9.92
C PHE A 175 8.41 -2.02 -10.34
N ILE A 176 8.75 -2.86 -9.36
CA ILE A 176 9.35 -4.17 -9.59
C ILE A 176 8.49 -5.23 -8.90
N ASP A 177 7.87 -6.12 -9.69
CA ASP A 177 7.17 -7.30 -9.17
C ASP A 177 8.13 -8.49 -9.03
N GLU A 178 7.73 -9.44 -8.19
CA GLU A 178 8.47 -10.65 -7.85
C GLU A 178 9.95 -10.39 -7.47
N ALA A 179 10.15 -9.32 -6.69
CA ALA A 179 11.46 -8.82 -6.27
C ALA A 179 12.29 -9.83 -5.46
N GLN A 180 11.70 -10.93 -4.98
CA GLN A 180 12.46 -12.01 -4.35
C GLN A 180 13.45 -12.70 -5.30
N PHE A 181 13.26 -12.58 -6.63
CA PHE A 181 14.17 -13.10 -7.65
C PHE A 181 15.37 -12.21 -7.94
N LEU A 182 15.42 -11.01 -7.35
CA LEU A 182 16.60 -10.15 -7.46
C LEU A 182 17.80 -10.82 -6.77
N THR A 183 18.98 -10.61 -7.33
CA THR A 183 20.23 -10.94 -6.63
C THR A 183 20.57 -9.84 -5.62
N LYS A 184 21.43 -10.15 -4.65
CA LYS A 184 21.95 -9.14 -3.71
C LYS A 184 22.63 -7.97 -4.45
N ALA A 185 23.38 -8.25 -5.51
CA ALA A 185 24.02 -7.21 -6.32
C ALA A 185 22.99 -6.31 -6.99
N GLN A 186 21.91 -6.87 -7.52
CA GLN A 186 20.82 -6.10 -8.14
C GLN A 186 20.09 -5.21 -7.15
N VAL A 187 19.86 -5.67 -5.92
CA VAL A 187 19.26 -4.80 -4.89
C VAL A 187 20.17 -3.61 -4.58
N TRP A 188 21.49 -3.81 -4.55
CA TRP A 188 22.44 -2.70 -4.38
C TRP A 188 22.43 -1.74 -5.58
N GLN A 189 22.33 -2.26 -6.81
CA GLN A 189 22.15 -1.43 -8.01
C GLN A 189 20.86 -0.61 -7.96
N LEU A 190 19.78 -1.14 -7.39
CA LEU A 190 18.53 -0.38 -7.19
C LEU A 190 18.71 0.74 -6.17
N ALA A 191 19.41 0.49 -5.05
CA ALA A 191 19.74 1.55 -4.09
C ALA A 191 20.56 2.66 -4.76
N ARG A 192 21.58 2.30 -5.54
CA ARG A 192 22.34 3.28 -6.35
C ARG A 192 21.49 4.01 -7.38
N ALA A 193 20.53 3.33 -8.02
CA ALA A 193 19.61 3.98 -8.95
C ALA A 193 18.72 5.02 -8.25
N VAL A 194 18.28 4.74 -7.02
CA VAL A 194 17.52 5.68 -6.20
C VAL A 194 18.39 6.91 -5.86
N ASP A 195 19.61 6.68 -5.38
CA ASP A 195 20.52 7.75 -4.95
C ASP A 195 21.06 8.59 -6.12
N ASP A 196 21.55 7.92 -7.17
CA ASP A 196 22.27 8.55 -8.29
C ASP A 196 21.30 9.15 -9.33
N LEU A 197 20.13 8.52 -9.55
CA LEU A 197 19.16 8.93 -10.59
C LEU A 197 17.96 9.68 -10.02
N GLY A 198 17.77 9.70 -8.69
CA GLY A 198 16.70 10.43 -8.04
C GLY A 198 15.29 9.94 -8.35
N VAL A 199 15.13 8.66 -8.76
CA VAL A 199 13.83 8.05 -9.06
C VAL A 199 13.44 7.05 -7.96
N PRO A 200 12.23 7.13 -7.37
CA PRO A 200 11.82 6.16 -6.36
C PRO A 200 11.60 4.78 -6.99
N VAL A 201 11.98 3.75 -6.25
CA VAL A 201 11.85 2.34 -6.65
C VAL A 201 10.99 1.60 -5.64
N MET A 202 9.89 0.99 -6.11
CA MET A 202 8.97 0.20 -5.30
C MET A 202 9.08 -1.29 -5.66
N CYS A 203 9.66 -2.06 -4.75
CA CYS A 203 9.84 -3.50 -4.90
C CYS A 203 8.71 -4.28 -4.20
N TYR A 204 8.08 -5.20 -4.92
CA TYR A 204 7.03 -6.08 -4.41
C TYR A 204 7.51 -7.53 -4.47
N GLY A 205 7.57 -8.20 -3.31
CA GLY A 205 8.21 -9.52 -3.25
C GLY A 205 7.72 -10.41 -2.11
N LEU A 206 8.04 -11.69 -2.23
CA LEU A 206 7.83 -12.67 -1.15
C LEU A 206 8.94 -12.55 -0.10
N ARG A 207 8.57 -12.54 1.18
CA ARG A 207 9.57 -12.46 2.25
C ARG A 207 10.32 -13.78 2.44
N VAL A 208 9.56 -14.86 2.58
CA VAL A 208 10.05 -16.20 2.90
C VAL A 208 9.49 -17.22 1.92
N ASP A 209 10.23 -18.30 1.72
CA ASP A 209 9.80 -19.48 0.97
C ASP A 209 8.88 -20.40 1.81
N PHE A 210 8.55 -21.58 1.26
CA PHE A 210 7.69 -22.56 1.93
C PHE A 210 8.36 -23.27 3.13
N GLN A 211 9.69 -23.26 3.19
CA GLN A 211 10.49 -23.78 4.29
C GLN A 211 10.69 -22.73 5.41
N GLY A 212 10.33 -21.47 5.15
CA GLY A 212 10.51 -20.36 6.07
C GLY A 212 11.84 -19.62 5.92
N ASN A 213 12.65 -19.96 4.92
CA ASN A 213 13.92 -19.28 4.65
C ASN A 213 13.68 -17.99 3.85
N LEU A 214 14.54 -17.01 4.03
CA LEU A 214 14.51 -15.77 3.24
C LEU A 214 14.99 -16.05 1.82
N PHE A 215 14.35 -15.41 0.84
CA PHE A 215 14.90 -15.30 -0.49
C PHE A 215 16.11 -14.35 -0.50
N PRO A 216 17.15 -14.60 -1.32
CA PRO A 216 18.34 -13.74 -1.36
C PRO A 216 18.04 -12.26 -1.66
N GLY A 217 17.19 -11.98 -2.66
CA GLY A 217 16.77 -10.62 -2.99
C GLY A 217 15.98 -9.96 -1.87
N SER A 218 15.05 -10.70 -1.27
CA SER A 218 14.26 -10.21 -0.14
C SER A 218 15.10 -9.96 1.10
N ALA A 219 16.11 -10.80 1.37
CA ALA A 219 17.04 -10.58 2.48
C ALA A 219 17.82 -9.28 2.31
N ALA A 220 18.29 -9.00 1.08
CA ALA A 220 18.97 -7.74 0.76
C ALA A 220 18.02 -6.54 0.86
N LEU A 221 16.78 -6.65 0.36
CA LEU A 221 15.77 -5.58 0.47
C LEU A 221 15.40 -5.29 1.92
N LEU A 222 15.27 -6.30 2.77
CA LEU A 222 15.05 -6.11 4.20
C LEU A 222 16.22 -5.38 4.89
N ALA A 223 17.43 -5.50 4.36
CA ALA A 223 18.62 -4.88 4.93
C ALA A 223 18.83 -3.44 4.47
N TRP A 224 18.44 -3.11 3.23
CA TRP A 224 18.84 -1.85 2.57
C TRP A 224 17.69 -0.95 2.11
N ALA A 225 16.44 -1.42 2.09
CA ALA A 225 15.32 -0.55 1.74
C ALA A 225 15.10 0.52 2.82
N ASP A 226 14.84 1.76 2.39
CA ASP A 226 14.54 2.89 3.27
C ASP A 226 13.21 2.72 3.99
N GLU A 227 12.24 2.12 3.30
CA GLU A 227 10.87 1.97 3.78
C GLU A 227 10.37 0.55 3.52
N MET A 228 9.79 -0.06 4.56
CA MET A 228 9.28 -1.42 4.50
C MET A 228 7.79 -1.46 4.83
N ARG A 229 7.01 -2.12 3.99
CA ARG A 229 5.57 -2.29 4.20
C ARG A 229 5.14 -3.74 4.02
N GLU A 230 4.59 -4.30 5.08
CA GLU A 230 3.96 -5.62 5.02
C GLU A 230 2.58 -5.52 4.35
N VAL A 231 2.40 -6.21 3.23
CA VAL A 231 1.07 -6.45 2.66
C VAL A 231 0.48 -7.65 3.39
N ARG A 232 -0.55 -7.42 4.21
CA ARG A 232 -1.07 -8.44 5.12
C ARG A 232 -2.03 -9.38 4.40
N THR A 233 -1.93 -10.66 4.71
CA THR A 233 -2.95 -11.65 4.39
C THR A 233 -3.36 -12.41 5.65
N ILE A 234 -4.45 -13.17 5.54
CA ILE A 234 -5.16 -13.75 6.66
C ILE A 234 -5.05 -15.27 6.57
N CYS A 235 -4.60 -15.89 7.66
CA CYS A 235 -4.69 -17.34 7.83
C CYS A 235 -6.15 -17.73 8.08
N HIS A 236 -6.54 -18.97 7.74
CA HIS A 236 -7.90 -19.46 7.99
C HIS A 236 -8.39 -19.36 9.45
N CYS A 237 -7.51 -19.11 10.44
CA CYS A 237 -7.92 -18.78 11.82
C CYS A 237 -8.23 -17.30 12.07
N GLY A 238 -8.20 -16.44 11.06
CA GLY A 238 -8.35 -14.98 11.19
C GLY A 238 -7.08 -14.25 11.65
N LYS A 239 -6.02 -14.96 12.08
CA LYS A 239 -4.73 -14.33 12.43
C LYS A 239 -3.94 -13.96 11.18
N LYS A 240 -3.04 -12.98 11.33
CA LYS A 240 -2.08 -12.60 10.28
C LYS A 240 -1.27 -13.82 9.83
N ALA A 241 -1.30 -14.09 8.52
CA ALA A 241 -0.43 -15.09 7.92
C ALA A 241 0.97 -14.51 7.72
N THR A 242 1.97 -15.30 8.07
CA THR A 242 3.40 -14.91 8.07
C THR A 242 4.29 -15.96 7.43
N MET A 243 3.74 -17.15 7.17
CA MET A 243 4.39 -18.31 6.57
C MET A 243 3.57 -18.79 5.38
N VAL A 244 4.19 -19.57 4.50
CA VAL A 244 3.51 -20.25 3.40
C VAL A 244 3.84 -21.73 3.46
N ILE A 245 2.86 -22.59 3.18
CA ILE A 245 3.12 -24.00 2.88
C ILE A 245 2.90 -24.23 1.39
N ARG A 246 3.55 -25.25 0.88
CA ARG A 246 3.29 -25.81 -0.43
C ARG A 246 2.70 -27.20 -0.26
N ARG A 247 1.55 -27.45 -0.87
CA ARG A 247 0.88 -28.76 -0.84
C ARG A 247 1.48 -29.72 -1.86
N GLY A 248 1.46 -31.02 -1.60
CA GLY A 248 1.72 -32.05 -2.59
C GLY A 248 0.47 -32.35 -3.41
N PRO A 249 0.57 -33.21 -4.43
CA PRO A 249 -0.60 -33.78 -5.12
C PRO A 249 -1.56 -34.53 -4.18
N ASP A 250 -1.04 -35.01 -3.05
CA ASP A 250 -1.77 -35.68 -1.97
C ASP A 250 -2.45 -34.70 -0.98
N GLY A 251 -2.29 -33.39 -1.19
CA GLY A 251 -2.83 -32.35 -0.33
C GLY A 251 -2.05 -32.09 0.97
N GLN A 252 -0.98 -32.86 1.23
CA GLN A 252 -0.14 -32.71 2.43
C GLN A 252 0.92 -31.63 2.24
N ALA A 253 1.43 -31.06 3.33
CA ALA A 253 2.50 -30.06 3.23
C ALA A 253 3.83 -30.71 2.83
N LEU A 254 4.43 -30.22 1.74
CA LEU A 254 5.79 -30.58 1.35
C LEU A 254 6.79 -29.94 2.31
N ARG A 255 7.76 -30.73 2.77
CA ARG A 255 8.85 -30.28 3.66
C ARG A 255 10.13 -29.95 2.89
N ASP A 256 10.30 -30.55 1.73
CA ASP A 256 11.51 -30.45 0.92
C ASP A 256 11.17 -30.31 -0.57
N GLY A 257 12.13 -29.81 -1.34
CA GLY A 257 12.02 -29.54 -2.77
C GLY A 257 12.61 -28.19 -3.16
N GLU A 258 12.65 -27.94 -4.46
CA GLU A 258 13.10 -26.66 -5.02
C GLU A 258 12.35 -25.48 -4.38
N GLN A 259 13.12 -24.47 -3.96
CA GLN A 259 12.63 -23.26 -3.29
C GLN A 259 11.55 -22.55 -4.13
N VAL A 260 11.65 -22.67 -5.45
CA VAL A 260 10.75 -22.04 -6.43
C VAL A 260 10.18 -23.11 -7.35
N GLN A 261 8.85 -23.23 -7.36
CA GLN A 261 8.15 -23.84 -8.48
C GLN A 261 7.27 -22.81 -9.17
N ILE A 262 7.54 -22.61 -10.45
CA ILE A 262 6.82 -21.69 -11.34
C ILE A 262 5.63 -22.45 -11.95
N GLY A 263 4.42 -22.02 -11.63
CA GLY A 263 3.18 -22.73 -11.99
C GLY A 263 2.61 -23.55 -10.82
N GLY A 264 1.29 -23.76 -10.81
CA GLY A 264 0.60 -24.44 -9.69
C GLY A 264 0.28 -23.53 -8.50
N ASN A 265 -0.23 -22.32 -8.75
CA ASN A 265 -0.61 -21.37 -7.69
C ASN A 265 -1.64 -21.93 -6.69
N GLU A 266 -2.43 -22.93 -7.09
CA GLU A 266 -3.43 -23.62 -6.25
C GLU A 266 -2.82 -24.44 -5.12
N THR A 267 -1.50 -24.63 -5.16
CA THR A 267 -0.76 -25.49 -4.25
C THR A 267 -0.23 -24.73 -3.02
N TYR A 268 -0.20 -23.40 -3.04
CA TYR A 268 0.37 -22.60 -1.95
C TYR A 268 -0.69 -22.03 -1.01
N VAL A 269 -0.48 -22.19 0.30
CA VAL A 269 -1.41 -21.72 1.34
C VAL A 269 -0.68 -20.85 2.36
N SER A 270 -1.16 -19.62 2.55
CA SER A 270 -0.64 -18.68 3.54
C SER A 270 -1.21 -18.96 4.93
N LEU A 271 -0.33 -19.14 5.92
CA LEU A 271 -0.68 -19.57 7.28
C LEU A 271 -0.01 -18.69 8.35
N CYS A 272 -0.61 -18.66 9.55
CA CYS A 272 0.08 -18.15 10.73
C CYS A 272 1.11 -19.20 11.20
N ARG A 273 2.15 -18.77 11.92
CA ARG A 273 3.22 -19.65 12.39
C ARG A 273 2.70 -20.92 13.11
N ARG A 274 1.65 -20.81 13.92
CA ARG A 274 1.06 -21.98 14.62
C ARG A 274 0.53 -23.04 13.65
N HIS A 275 -0.22 -22.62 12.64
CA HIS A 275 -0.81 -23.54 11.67
C HIS A 275 0.20 -24.03 10.64
N TRP A 276 1.22 -23.22 10.36
CA TRP A 276 2.36 -23.67 9.58
C TRP A 276 3.07 -24.83 10.29
N ARG A 277 3.43 -24.69 11.57
CA ARG A 277 4.04 -25.75 12.39
C ARG A 277 3.19 -27.03 12.41
N ALA A 278 1.88 -26.88 12.64
CA ALA A 278 0.96 -28.02 12.61
C ALA A 278 0.90 -28.71 11.23
N ALA A 279 0.93 -27.94 10.14
CA ALA A 279 0.89 -28.48 8.79
C ALA A 279 2.20 -29.18 8.41
N VAL A 280 3.34 -28.63 8.82
CA VAL A 280 4.66 -29.25 8.55
C VAL A 280 5.07 -30.27 9.60
N GLY A 281 4.29 -30.46 10.67
CA GLY A 281 4.54 -31.44 11.75
C GLY A 281 5.80 -31.16 12.58
N ASP A 282 5.99 -29.90 13.00
CA ASP A 282 6.97 -29.41 14.00
C ASP A 282 6.31 -29.07 15.34
#